data_AF-A0A524CJH0-F1
#
_entry.id   AF-A0A524CJH0-F1
#
_cell.length_a   1.000
_cell.length_b   1.000
_cell.length_c   1.000
_cell.angle_alpha   90.00
_cell.angle_beta   90.00
_cell.angle_gamma   90.00
#
_symmetry.space_group_name_H-M   'P 1'
#
loop_
_entity.id
_entity.type
_entity.pdbx_description
1 polymer ?
#
loop_
_entity_poly.entity_id
_entity_poly.type
_entity_poly.pdbx_seq_one_letter_code
_entity_poly.pdbx_strand_id
1 'polypeptide(L)'
;MNEFFEKITAQFTIKNLSYPLLILNLVNIIFGILYIFLQISSIIWYILGILIFINFISNFFLIYINKKKLNKESKLGRRINYLCYFYLVFLNIAMLLMLFGNILINFTYSNELSITIGFNFMVYLGFFGILGIGTLLSYLDIKNLGNKDLWKEHSKDKTNDDTPLTKKIPKTILGVFGLLTFGLGSYVAYNLVFSSLTDFTAWWIGIIFFPFSTILFFILLSTTIIFLLMIDRHKRQYIFYGITVFGLILSSIFLLPILSTPYTSLQAEKDFSQAFGENWNSKIDPSMGGYFQTLPFTISEFFLGNRPKECFIDKDIIYYSNISEGITLKFDAYYPKSPGISLPGNNSVIINIHGGAWTIGDKGPSNMLQVNKYFAAQGYVIFDIQYGLKEGKFSIIPTPEGVGGNFTIDDQLRHIGNFAKQLNTTEFSQYNLNLNSIFITGNSA
;
A
#
# COMPACT_ATOMS: atom_id res chain seq x y z
N MET A 1 22.90 26.01 22.89
CA MET A 1 22.25 24.89 22.17
C MET A 1 23.04 23.56 22.29
N ASN A 2 23.99 23.41 23.23
CA ASN A 2 24.97 22.31 23.20
C ASN A 2 24.69 21.16 24.17
N GLU A 3 24.30 21.40 25.41
CA GLU A 3 24.27 20.31 26.40
C GLU A 3 23.08 19.34 26.24
N PHE A 4 21.91 19.85 25.85
CA PHE A 4 20.70 19.04 25.65
C PHE A 4 20.86 18.05 24.48
N PHE A 5 21.37 18.52 23.35
CA PHE A 5 21.63 17.66 22.18
C PHE A 5 22.77 16.67 22.43
N GLU A 6 23.79 17.05 23.21
CA GLU A 6 24.83 16.12 23.66
C GLU A 6 24.26 15.02 24.55
N LYS A 7 23.39 15.38 25.53
CA LYS A 7 22.69 14.39 26.37
C LYS A 7 21.82 13.45 25.54
N ILE A 8 21.06 13.97 24.58
CA ILE A 8 20.25 13.13 23.67
C ILE A 8 21.13 12.22 22.82
N THR A 9 22.19 12.76 22.20
CA THR A 9 23.07 11.96 21.33
C THR A 9 23.89 10.92 22.11
N ALA A 10 24.19 11.19 23.39
CA ALA A 10 24.81 10.21 24.28
C ALA A 10 23.90 9.01 24.57
N GLN A 11 22.57 9.20 24.57
CA GLN A 11 21.62 8.08 24.73
C GLN A 11 21.57 7.16 23.51
N PHE A 12 21.86 7.67 22.31
CA PHE A 12 21.93 6.89 21.07
C PHE A 12 23.27 6.12 20.92
N THR A 13 23.54 5.25 21.89
CA THR A 13 24.61 4.25 21.77
C THR A 13 24.16 3.08 20.89
N ILE A 14 25.11 2.36 20.27
CA ILE A 14 24.80 1.15 19.50
C ILE A 14 24.06 0.17 20.41
N LYS A 15 24.54 -0.02 21.64
CA LYS A 15 23.89 -0.86 22.65
C LYS A 15 22.43 -0.48 22.86
N ASN A 16 22.15 0.79 23.16
CA ASN A 16 20.80 1.25 23.51
C ASN A 16 19.83 1.16 22.33
N LEU A 17 20.33 1.13 21.08
CA LEU A 17 19.49 1.02 19.90
C LEU A 17 19.32 -0.44 19.44
N SER A 18 20.40 -1.22 19.39
CA SER A 18 20.38 -2.58 18.85
C SER A 18 19.55 -3.55 19.71
N TYR A 19 19.57 -3.44 21.04
CA TYR A 19 18.78 -4.34 21.91
C TYR A 19 17.26 -4.18 21.73
N PRO A 20 16.68 -2.96 21.91
CA PRO A 20 15.25 -2.77 21.68
C PRO A 20 14.84 -3.09 20.24
N LEU A 21 15.68 -2.77 19.27
CA LEU A 21 15.39 -3.00 17.86
C LEU A 21 15.43 -4.48 17.48
N LEU A 22 16.32 -5.28 18.09
CA LEU A 22 16.30 -6.74 17.96
C LEU A 22 14.95 -7.28 18.44
N ILE A 23 14.51 -6.87 19.64
CA ILE A 23 13.24 -7.29 20.22
C ILE A 23 12.08 -6.85 19.32
N LEU A 24 12.07 -5.58 18.88
CA LEU A 24 11.00 -5.03 18.05
C LEU A 24 10.90 -5.72 16.68
N ASN A 25 12.03 -6.08 16.07
CA ASN A 25 12.03 -6.89 14.84
C ASN A 25 11.44 -8.28 15.08
N LEU A 26 11.85 -8.97 16.15
CA LEU A 26 11.31 -10.29 16.48
C LEU A 26 9.81 -10.24 16.81
N VAL A 27 9.38 -9.23 17.56
CA VAL A 27 7.96 -8.97 17.86
C VAL A 27 7.18 -8.77 16.55
N ASN A 28 7.63 -7.88 15.66
CA ASN A 28 6.94 -7.66 14.39
C ASN A 28 6.93 -8.92 13.48
N ILE A 29 7.96 -9.76 13.53
CA ILE A 29 7.96 -11.05 12.82
C ILE A 29 6.88 -11.97 13.40
N ILE A 30 6.86 -12.15 14.72
CA ILE A 30 5.88 -13.02 15.39
C ILE A 30 4.47 -12.52 15.12
N PHE A 31 4.22 -11.22 15.32
CA PHE A 31 2.89 -10.63 15.09
C PHE A 31 2.51 -10.62 13.61
N GLY A 32 3.45 -10.44 12.68
CA GLY A 32 3.20 -10.57 11.25
C GLY A 32 2.80 -12.00 10.86
N ILE A 33 3.45 -13.01 11.45
CA ILE A 33 3.05 -14.42 11.28
C ILE A 33 1.64 -14.62 11.85
N LEU A 34 1.37 -14.14 13.08
CA LEU A 34 0.05 -14.24 13.69
C LEU A 34 -1.02 -13.54 12.85
N TYR A 35 -0.74 -12.36 12.29
CA TYR A 35 -1.65 -11.62 11.41
C TYR A 35 -2.09 -12.46 10.20
N ILE A 36 -1.15 -13.16 9.56
CA ILE A 36 -1.43 -14.01 8.40
C ILE A 36 -2.36 -15.18 8.76
N PHE A 37 -2.23 -15.73 9.97
CA PHE A 37 -3.02 -16.88 10.42
C PHE A 37 -4.34 -16.49 11.11
N LEU A 38 -4.38 -15.36 11.82
CA LEU A 38 -5.51 -14.91 12.63
C LEU A 38 -6.32 -13.83 11.89
N GLN A 39 -7.39 -14.25 11.23
CA GLN A 39 -8.24 -13.37 10.42
C GLN A 39 -9.32 -12.63 11.22
N ILE A 40 -8.92 -12.02 12.33
CA ILE A 40 -9.85 -11.28 13.20
C ILE A 40 -9.69 -9.77 12.97
N SER A 41 -10.80 -9.03 12.94
CA SER A 41 -10.73 -7.56 13.07
C SER A 41 -10.41 -7.24 14.52
N SER A 42 -9.22 -6.73 14.80
CA SER A 42 -8.77 -6.47 16.17
C SER A 42 -7.88 -5.25 16.24
N ILE A 43 -8.02 -4.49 17.34
CA ILE A 43 -7.18 -3.35 17.67
C ILE A 43 -5.69 -3.72 17.77
N ILE A 44 -5.38 -4.99 17.99
CA ILE A 44 -4.00 -5.48 18.03
C ILE A 44 -3.28 -5.29 16.69
N TRP A 45 -4.00 -5.36 15.56
CA TRP A 45 -3.42 -5.13 14.23
C TRP A 45 -3.15 -3.66 13.95
N TYR A 46 -3.90 -2.77 14.58
CA TYR A 46 -3.60 -1.34 14.58
C TYR A 46 -2.30 -1.06 15.34
N ILE A 47 -2.16 -1.64 16.55
CA ILE A 47 -0.92 -1.54 17.34
C ILE A 47 0.27 -2.10 16.53
N LEU A 48 0.10 -3.27 15.89
CA LEU A 48 1.12 -3.85 15.01
C LEU A 48 1.53 -2.87 13.89
N GLY A 49 0.56 -2.21 13.25
CA GLY A 49 0.83 -1.19 12.23
C GLY A 49 1.74 -0.06 12.72
N ILE A 50 1.48 0.46 13.93
CA ILE A 50 2.34 1.47 14.56
C ILE A 50 3.74 0.90 14.86
N LEU A 51 3.82 -0.32 15.40
CA LEU A 51 5.09 -0.97 15.71
C LEU A 51 5.93 -1.24 14.46
N ILE A 52 5.30 -1.61 13.33
CA ILE A 52 5.98 -1.75 12.02
C ILE A 52 6.60 -0.42 11.61
N PHE A 53 5.82 0.66 11.67
CA PHE A 53 6.29 1.99 11.28
C PHE A 53 7.47 2.45 12.14
N ILE A 54 7.37 2.35 13.47
CA ILE A 54 8.45 2.68 14.41
C ILE A 54 9.70 1.83 14.13
N ASN A 55 9.52 0.54 13.83
CA ASN A 55 10.62 -0.37 13.57
C ASN A 55 11.41 0.02 12.31
N PHE A 56 10.72 0.27 11.19
CA PHE A 56 11.39 0.67 9.94
C PHE A 56 12.19 1.97 10.12
N ILE A 57 11.61 2.96 10.81
CA ILE A 57 12.33 4.20 11.15
C ILE A 57 13.52 3.93 12.08
N SER A 58 13.37 3.06 13.07
CA SER A 58 14.45 2.71 14.02
C SER A 58 15.61 1.99 13.33
N ASN A 59 15.34 1.14 12.35
CA ASN A 59 16.38 0.49 11.53
C ASN A 59 17.19 1.51 10.72
N PHE A 60 16.55 2.57 10.19
CA PHE A 60 17.27 3.66 9.53
C PHE A 60 18.23 4.38 10.50
N PHE A 61 17.78 4.67 11.72
CA PHE A 61 18.64 5.23 12.75
C PHE A 61 19.81 4.31 13.09
N LEU A 62 19.57 2.98 13.19
CA LEU A 62 20.63 2.01 13.46
C LEU A 62 21.68 2.02 12.36
N ILE A 63 21.27 1.99 11.10
CA ILE A 63 22.17 2.04 9.95
C ILE A 63 23.01 3.31 9.94
N TYR A 64 22.39 4.45 10.23
CA TYR A 64 23.09 5.73 10.32
C TYR A 64 24.16 5.73 11.45
N ILE A 65 23.80 5.24 12.64
CA ILE A 65 24.73 5.12 13.78
C ILE A 65 25.88 4.15 13.44
N ASN A 66 25.57 2.99 12.88
CA ASN A 66 26.56 2.01 12.46
C ASN A 66 27.54 2.62 11.46
N LYS A 67 27.06 3.33 10.44
CA LYS A 67 27.94 4.00 9.47
C LYS A 67 28.96 4.94 10.13
N LYS A 68 28.52 5.68 11.15
CA LYS A 68 29.33 6.67 11.86
C LYS A 68 30.37 6.01 12.77
N LYS A 69 30.00 4.95 13.48
CA LYS A 69 30.85 4.33 14.52
C LYS A 69 31.69 3.15 14.03
N LEU A 70 31.38 2.54 12.89
CA LEU A 70 32.03 1.33 12.43
C LEU A 70 33.43 1.57 11.86
N ASN A 71 34.40 0.74 12.28
CA ASN A 71 35.73 0.67 11.72
C ASN A 71 35.72 -0.12 10.40
N LYS A 72 35.66 0.62 9.29
CA LYS A 72 35.62 0.09 7.92
C LYS A 72 36.95 -0.51 7.44
N GLU A 73 38.01 -0.45 8.23
CA GLU A 73 39.28 -1.11 7.91
C GLU A 73 39.25 -2.59 8.34
N SER A 74 38.57 -2.89 9.45
CA SER A 74 38.37 -4.26 9.92
C SER A 74 37.56 -5.09 8.92
N LYS A 75 37.86 -6.39 8.80
CA LYS A 75 37.11 -7.32 7.92
C LYS A 75 35.64 -7.38 8.30
N LEU A 76 35.34 -7.43 9.60
CA LEU A 76 33.97 -7.48 10.11
C LEU A 76 33.22 -6.16 9.89
N GLY A 77 33.87 -5.02 10.15
CA GLY A 77 33.29 -3.70 9.88
C GLY A 77 33.00 -3.48 8.41
N ARG A 78 33.85 -3.97 7.49
CA ARG A 78 33.50 -3.94 6.05
C ARG A 78 32.23 -4.72 5.75
N ARG A 79 32.08 -5.92 6.32
CA ARG A 79 30.88 -6.76 6.14
C ARG A 79 29.62 -6.11 6.68
N ILE A 80 29.65 -5.58 7.90
CA ILE A 80 28.50 -4.89 8.50
C ILE A 80 28.15 -3.62 7.70
N ASN A 81 29.14 -2.86 7.23
CA ASN A 81 28.89 -1.70 6.36
C ASN A 81 28.23 -2.12 5.03
N TYR A 82 28.65 -3.23 4.41
CA TYR A 82 27.96 -3.74 3.21
C TYR A 82 26.54 -4.20 3.52
N LEU A 83 26.32 -4.86 4.67
CA LEU A 83 24.98 -5.26 5.10
C LEU A 83 24.06 -4.06 5.32
N CYS A 84 24.58 -2.93 5.81
CA CYS A 84 23.83 -1.68 5.93
C CYS A 84 23.37 -1.14 4.56
N TYR A 85 24.25 -1.10 3.56
CA TYR A 85 23.87 -0.71 2.19
C TYR A 85 22.88 -1.70 1.58
N PHE A 86 23.13 -3.00 1.77
CA PHE A 86 22.24 -4.05 1.31
C PHE A 86 20.84 -3.91 1.91
N TYR A 87 20.73 -3.63 3.21
CA TYR A 87 19.43 -3.37 3.85
C TYR A 87 18.68 -2.22 3.17
N LEU A 88 19.33 -1.08 2.93
CA LEU A 88 18.65 0.09 2.33
C LEU A 88 18.16 -0.18 0.90
N VAL A 89 18.99 -0.85 0.10
CA VAL A 89 18.63 -1.25 -1.27
C VAL A 89 17.52 -2.30 -1.24
N PHE A 90 17.66 -3.32 -0.40
CA PHE A 90 16.66 -4.36 -0.23
C PHE A 90 15.34 -3.79 0.27
N LEU A 91 15.36 -2.81 1.19
CA LEU A 91 14.16 -2.13 1.66
C LEU A 91 13.43 -1.45 0.51
N ASN A 92 14.12 -0.76 -0.40
CA ASN A 92 13.48 -0.16 -1.57
C ASN A 92 12.81 -1.23 -2.46
N ILE A 93 13.49 -2.36 -2.69
CA ILE A 93 12.94 -3.48 -3.47
C ILE A 93 11.75 -4.10 -2.74
N ALA A 94 11.87 -4.35 -1.44
CA ALA A 94 10.84 -4.95 -0.60
C ALA A 94 9.57 -4.09 -0.51
N MET A 95 9.74 -2.77 -0.44
CA MET A 95 8.64 -1.81 -0.52
C MET A 95 7.87 -1.94 -1.83
N LEU A 96 8.59 -2.08 -2.96
CA LEU A 96 7.96 -2.33 -4.26
C LEU A 96 7.35 -3.74 -4.36
N LEU A 97 7.97 -4.76 -3.79
CA LEU A 97 7.42 -6.12 -3.76
C LEU A 97 6.09 -6.18 -2.98
N MET A 98 6.02 -5.53 -1.81
CA MET A 98 4.77 -5.40 -1.06
C MET A 98 3.71 -4.63 -1.84
N LEU A 99 4.08 -3.52 -2.48
CA LEU A 99 3.17 -2.74 -3.34
C LEU A 99 2.58 -3.59 -4.46
N PHE A 100 3.44 -4.15 -5.32
CA PHE A 100 2.99 -4.89 -6.50
C PHE A 100 2.32 -6.21 -6.13
N GLY A 101 2.79 -6.90 -5.09
CA GLY A 101 2.14 -8.10 -4.58
C GLY A 101 0.70 -7.83 -4.15
N ASN A 102 0.45 -6.75 -3.41
CA ASN A 102 -0.90 -6.36 -3.00
C ASN A 102 -1.79 -5.96 -4.19
N ILE A 103 -1.26 -5.21 -5.17
CA ILE A 103 -2.00 -4.89 -6.40
C ILE A 103 -2.42 -6.16 -7.15
N LEU A 104 -1.50 -7.12 -7.31
CA LEU A 104 -1.77 -8.37 -8.02
C LEU A 104 -2.78 -9.25 -7.29
N ILE A 105 -2.73 -9.31 -5.95
CA ILE A 105 -3.77 -9.97 -5.14
C ILE A 105 -5.12 -9.31 -5.39
N ASN A 106 -5.18 -7.97 -5.39
CA ASN A 106 -6.43 -7.23 -5.61
C ASN A 106 -7.04 -7.51 -6.99
N PHE A 107 -6.23 -7.75 -8.02
CA PHE A 107 -6.69 -8.08 -9.37
C PHE A 107 -7.04 -9.57 -9.61
N THR A 108 -6.97 -10.41 -8.58
CA THR A 108 -7.19 -11.86 -8.74
C THR A 108 -8.58 -12.30 -8.27
N TYR A 109 -9.34 -12.97 -9.17
CA TYR A 109 -10.63 -13.58 -8.83
C TYR A 109 -10.50 -14.78 -7.89
N SER A 110 -9.51 -15.64 -8.10
CA SER A 110 -9.34 -16.82 -7.27
C SER A 110 -8.65 -16.50 -5.94
N ASN A 111 -9.15 -17.10 -4.86
CA ASN A 111 -8.48 -17.10 -3.57
C ASN A 111 -7.60 -18.36 -3.39
N GLU A 112 -7.51 -19.21 -4.41
CA GLU A 112 -6.68 -20.42 -4.35
C GLU A 112 -5.21 -20.07 -4.15
N LEU A 113 -4.59 -20.82 -3.23
CA LEU A 113 -3.19 -20.61 -2.89
C LEU A 113 -2.27 -20.82 -4.10
N SER A 114 -2.56 -21.80 -4.96
CA SER A 114 -1.78 -22.09 -6.18
C SER A 114 -1.62 -20.88 -7.11
N ILE A 115 -2.67 -20.05 -7.21
CA ILE A 115 -2.70 -18.86 -8.07
C ILE A 115 -2.06 -17.66 -7.35
N THR A 116 -2.33 -17.53 -6.05
CA THR A 116 -1.91 -16.35 -5.27
C THR A 116 -0.55 -16.49 -4.59
N ILE A 117 0.06 -17.68 -4.59
CA ILE A 117 1.33 -17.95 -3.87
C ILE A 117 2.46 -17.03 -4.30
N GLY A 118 2.56 -16.73 -5.60
CA GLY A 118 3.59 -15.83 -6.13
C GLY A 118 3.43 -14.40 -5.58
N PHE A 119 2.20 -13.89 -5.56
CA PHE A 119 1.91 -12.54 -5.08
C PHE A 119 2.07 -12.43 -3.56
N ASN A 120 1.58 -13.44 -2.82
CA ASN A 120 1.80 -13.57 -1.39
C ASN A 120 3.30 -13.66 -1.06
N PHE A 121 4.07 -14.42 -1.84
CA PHE A 121 5.51 -14.50 -1.68
C PHE A 121 6.18 -13.14 -1.87
N MET A 122 5.76 -12.33 -2.84
CA MET A 122 6.28 -10.96 -2.99
C MET A 122 6.04 -10.11 -1.73
N VAL A 123 4.80 -10.12 -1.23
CA VAL A 123 4.43 -9.36 -0.01
C VAL A 123 5.25 -9.84 1.19
N TYR A 124 5.25 -11.15 1.46
CA TYR A 124 5.87 -11.71 2.65
C TYR A 124 7.40 -11.69 2.58
N LEU A 125 8.01 -11.91 1.40
CA LEU A 125 9.45 -11.77 1.22
C LEU A 125 9.88 -10.32 1.47
N GLY A 126 9.11 -9.35 0.96
CA GLY A 126 9.37 -7.94 1.21
C GLY A 126 9.30 -7.61 2.70
N PHE A 127 8.17 -7.94 3.32
CA PHE A 127 7.92 -7.63 4.73
C PHE A 127 8.90 -8.33 5.68
N PHE A 128 8.96 -9.66 5.67
CA PHE A 128 9.81 -10.42 6.58
C PHE A 128 11.28 -10.32 6.22
N GLY A 129 11.63 -10.07 4.96
CA GLY A 129 13.01 -9.83 4.55
C GLY A 129 13.59 -8.57 5.21
N ILE A 130 12.83 -7.47 5.25
CA ILE A 130 13.27 -6.24 5.92
C ILE A 130 13.51 -6.51 7.42
N LEU A 131 12.53 -7.14 8.09
CA LEU A 131 12.64 -7.44 9.52
C LEU A 131 13.76 -8.45 9.82
N GLY A 132 13.97 -9.44 8.95
CA GLY A 132 15.01 -10.46 9.09
C GLY A 132 16.42 -9.87 8.97
N ILE A 133 16.65 -9.00 7.97
CA ILE A 133 17.94 -8.31 7.83
C ILE A 133 18.15 -7.31 8.99
N GLY A 134 17.10 -6.61 9.43
CA GLY A 134 17.14 -5.73 10.61
C GLY A 134 17.48 -6.47 11.91
N THR A 135 16.91 -7.67 12.10
CA THR A 135 17.23 -8.60 13.19
C THR A 135 18.70 -9.00 13.14
N LEU A 136 19.19 -9.40 11.96
CA LEU A 136 20.59 -9.80 11.77
C LEU A 136 21.56 -8.65 12.08
N LEU A 137 21.28 -7.44 11.59
CA LEU A 137 22.07 -6.25 11.89
C LEU A 137 22.13 -5.98 13.40
N SER A 138 20.97 -5.93 14.04
CA SER A 138 20.86 -5.69 15.49
C SER A 138 21.60 -6.75 16.31
N TYR A 139 21.49 -8.02 15.93
CA TYR A 139 22.20 -9.13 16.56
C TYR A 139 23.72 -9.02 16.39
N LEU A 140 24.20 -8.71 15.18
CA LEU A 140 25.64 -8.56 14.92
C LEU A 140 26.23 -7.40 15.72
N ASP A 141 25.50 -6.31 15.87
CA ASP A 141 25.92 -5.17 16.68
C ASP A 141 26.05 -5.56 18.16
N ILE A 142 25.01 -6.21 18.72
CA ILE A 142 24.99 -6.70 20.11
C ILE A 142 26.16 -7.65 20.38
N LYS A 143 26.32 -8.66 19.50
CA LYS A 143 27.37 -9.69 19.64
C LYS A 143 28.77 -9.09 19.68
N ASN A 144 28.97 -7.94 19.02
CA ASN A 144 30.27 -7.32 18.89
C ASN A 144 30.41 -6.02 19.69
N LEU A 145 29.54 -5.71 20.65
CA LEU A 145 29.62 -4.49 21.46
C LEU A 145 30.98 -4.31 22.16
N GLY A 146 31.60 -5.41 22.62
CA GLY A 146 32.92 -5.39 23.26
C GLY A 146 34.11 -5.37 22.29
N ASN A 147 33.88 -5.45 20.99
CA ASN A 147 34.94 -5.52 19.98
C ASN A 147 35.47 -4.12 19.64
N LYS A 148 36.53 -3.69 20.32
CA LYS A 148 37.16 -2.37 20.11
C LYS A 148 37.71 -2.18 18.70
N ASP A 149 38.12 -3.25 18.02
CA ASP A 149 38.62 -3.16 16.65
C ASP A 149 37.49 -2.86 15.66
N LEU A 150 36.25 -3.24 16.00
CA LEU A 150 35.08 -3.03 15.17
C LEU A 150 34.54 -1.59 15.30
N TRP A 151 34.59 -1.00 16.48
CA TRP A 151 34.02 0.31 16.75
C TRP A 151 35.12 1.36 16.83
N LYS A 152 35.06 2.39 16.00
CA LYS A 152 35.99 3.52 16.05
C LYS A 152 35.75 4.31 17.33
N GLU A 153 36.41 3.92 18.41
CA GLU A 153 36.45 4.77 19.61
C GLU A 153 37.31 6.00 19.33
N HIS A 154 38.48 5.88 18.67
CA HIS A 154 39.44 7.00 18.54
C HIS A 154 40.27 7.09 17.24
N SER A 155 39.95 6.40 16.14
CA SER A 155 40.81 6.49 14.95
C SER A 155 40.60 7.80 14.17
N LYS A 156 41.65 8.62 14.07
CA LYS A 156 41.74 9.73 13.11
C LYS A 156 41.64 9.14 11.71
N ASP A 157 40.63 9.56 10.94
CA ASP A 157 40.43 9.12 9.55
C ASP A 157 41.67 9.48 8.71
N LYS A 158 42.59 8.53 8.51
CA LYS A 158 43.60 8.63 7.46
C LYS A 158 42.90 8.35 6.14
N THR A 159 42.52 9.41 5.45
CA THR A 159 41.91 9.37 4.12
C THR A 159 42.97 9.06 3.06
N ASN A 160 43.40 7.80 2.96
CA ASN A 160 44.07 7.35 1.73
C ASN A 160 42.99 7.19 0.65
N ASP A 161 42.93 8.14 -0.29
CA ASP A 161 41.89 8.30 -1.32
C ASP A 161 41.97 7.27 -2.47
N ASP A 162 42.87 6.28 -2.40
CA ASP A 162 42.99 5.22 -3.41
C ASP A 162 41.97 4.11 -3.19
N THR A 163 40.70 4.43 -3.46
CA THR A 163 39.65 3.42 -3.56
C THR A 163 39.73 2.69 -4.91
N PRO A 164 39.90 1.35 -4.92
CA PRO A 164 40.01 0.58 -6.16
C PRO A 164 38.78 0.74 -7.05
N LEU A 165 38.99 0.70 -8.37
CA LEU A 165 37.99 0.96 -9.42
C LEU A 165 36.69 0.13 -9.23
N THR A 166 36.81 -1.11 -8.75
CA THR A 166 35.68 -2.03 -8.48
C THR A 166 34.72 -1.52 -7.41
N LYS A 167 35.14 -0.61 -6.52
CA LYS A 167 34.27 0.02 -5.51
C LYS A 167 33.55 1.27 -6.05
N LYS A 168 33.93 1.79 -7.21
CA LYS A 168 33.31 2.98 -7.81
C LYS A 168 32.00 2.62 -8.52
N ILE A 169 31.95 1.48 -9.23
CA ILE A 169 30.78 1.08 -10.03
C ILE A 169 29.49 0.99 -9.18
N PRO A 170 29.43 0.24 -8.05
CA PRO A 170 28.19 0.14 -7.28
C PRO A 170 27.74 1.48 -6.70
N LYS A 171 28.69 2.35 -6.32
CA LYS A 171 28.38 3.71 -5.85
C LYS A 171 27.80 4.56 -6.96
N THR A 172 28.35 4.50 -8.18
CA THR A 172 27.79 5.22 -9.32
C THR A 172 26.38 4.74 -9.64
N ILE A 173 26.15 3.43 -9.66
CA ILE A 173 24.82 2.84 -9.89
C ILE A 173 23.83 3.33 -8.83
N LEU A 174 24.18 3.22 -7.53
CA LEU A 174 23.33 3.71 -6.44
C LEU A 174 23.08 5.22 -6.51
N GLY A 175 24.08 5.99 -6.93
CA GLY A 175 23.97 7.43 -7.13
C GLY A 175 22.98 7.77 -8.24
N VAL A 176 23.08 7.11 -9.41
CA VAL A 176 22.16 7.32 -10.55
C VAL A 176 20.74 6.93 -10.17
N PHE A 177 20.54 5.73 -9.61
CA PHE A 177 19.22 5.30 -9.15
C PHE A 177 18.64 6.24 -8.09
N GLY A 178 19.45 6.68 -7.13
CA GLY A 178 19.01 7.62 -6.10
C GLY A 178 18.59 8.97 -6.70
N LEU A 179 19.29 9.45 -7.74
CA LEU A 179 18.95 10.70 -8.42
C LEU A 179 17.65 10.57 -9.20
N LEU A 180 17.43 9.45 -9.88
CA LEU A 180 16.16 9.15 -10.55
C LEU A 180 15.01 9.10 -9.54
N THR A 181 15.19 8.41 -8.42
CA THR A 181 14.19 8.33 -7.34
C THR A 181 13.89 9.70 -6.75
N PHE A 182 14.91 10.54 -6.50
CA PHE A 182 14.69 11.92 -6.05
C PHE A 182 14.02 12.79 -7.10
N GLY A 183 14.39 12.68 -8.38
CA GLY A 183 13.75 13.43 -9.46
C GLY A 183 12.26 13.10 -9.57
N LEU A 184 11.93 11.81 -9.65
CA LEU A 184 10.54 11.35 -9.66
C LEU A 184 9.80 11.73 -8.38
N GLY A 185 10.39 11.48 -7.21
CA GLY A 185 9.81 11.82 -5.92
C GLY A 185 9.55 13.31 -5.76
N SER A 186 10.47 14.18 -6.20
CA SER A 186 10.29 15.63 -6.18
C SER A 186 9.14 16.07 -7.07
N TYR A 187 9.04 15.48 -8.27
CA TYR A 187 7.96 15.77 -9.20
C TYR A 187 6.59 15.36 -8.63
N VAL A 188 6.49 14.17 -8.05
CA VAL A 188 5.25 13.69 -7.41
C VAL A 188 4.92 14.52 -6.18
N ALA A 189 5.90 14.87 -5.33
CA ALA A 189 5.69 15.70 -4.15
C ALA A 189 5.24 17.12 -4.52
N TYR A 190 5.81 17.71 -5.58
CA TYR A 190 5.35 19.00 -6.10
C TYR A 190 3.88 18.92 -6.51
N ASN A 191 3.49 17.86 -7.23
CA ASN A 191 2.10 17.67 -7.63
C ASN A 191 1.15 17.44 -6.44
N LEU A 192 1.61 16.74 -5.41
CA LEU A 192 0.82 16.53 -4.18
C LEU A 192 0.53 17.83 -3.42
N VAL A 193 1.47 18.78 -3.42
CA VAL A 193 1.36 19.99 -2.60
C VAL A 193 0.79 21.19 -3.37
N PHE A 194 1.17 21.35 -4.63
CA PHE A 194 0.96 22.61 -5.36
C PHE A 194 0.06 22.48 -6.60
N SER A 195 -0.11 21.29 -7.15
CA SER A 195 -0.91 21.16 -8.37
C SER A 195 -2.40 21.28 -8.08
N SER A 196 -3.11 21.98 -8.97
CA SER A 196 -4.56 22.05 -8.92
C SER A 196 -5.16 20.67 -9.18
N LEU A 197 -6.25 20.35 -8.47
CA LEU A 197 -7.06 19.15 -8.77
C LEU A 197 -7.69 19.20 -10.18
N THR A 198 -7.74 20.38 -10.81
CA THR A 198 -8.18 20.54 -12.20
C THR A 198 -7.10 20.21 -13.24
N ASP A 199 -5.83 20.06 -12.83
CA ASP A 199 -4.76 19.64 -13.72
C ASP A 199 -4.86 18.13 -13.95
N PHE A 200 -5.09 17.73 -15.20
CA PHE A 200 -5.28 16.34 -15.59
C PHE A 200 -4.08 15.45 -15.21
N THR A 201 -2.85 15.96 -15.37
CA THR A 201 -1.64 15.18 -15.05
C THR A 201 -1.50 15.00 -13.55
N ALA A 202 -1.72 16.07 -12.78
CA ALA A 202 -1.69 16.01 -11.33
C ALA A 202 -2.77 15.08 -10.77
N TRP A 203 -3.96 15.09 -11.36
CA TRP A 203 -5.06 14.20 -11.00
C TRP A 203 -4.65 12.72 -11.18
N TRP A 204 -4.06 12.36 -12.32
CA TRP A 204 -3.54 10.99 -12.55
C TRP A 204 -2.42 10.61 -11.57
N ILE A 205 -1.49 11.54 -11.31
CA ILE A 205 -0.46 11.32 -10.31
C ILE A 205 -1.09 11.08 -8.94
N GLY A 206 -2.16 11.80 -8.61
CA GLY A 206 -2.93 11.62 -7.38
C GLY A 206 -3.51 10.22 -7.27
N ILE A 207 -4.23 9.77 -8.31
CA ILE A 207 -4.84 8.43 -8.34
C ILE A 207 -3.78 7.33 -8.21
N ILE A 208 -2.65 7.46 -8.90
CA ILE A 208 -1.64 6.40 -8.95
C ILE A 208 -0.75 6.41 -7.70
N PHE A 209 -0.24 7.57 -7.28
CA PHE A 209 0.84 7.63 -6.29
C PHE A 209 0.37 7.94 -4.87
N PHE A 210 -0.75 8.66 -4.68
CA PHE A 210 -1.18 9.03 -3.32
C PHE A 210 -1.62 7.81 -2.48
N PRO A 211 -2.31 6.80 -3.04
CA PRO A 211 -2.57 5.57 -2.30
C PRO A 211 -1.29 4.88 -1.81
N PHE A 212 -0.15 5.10 -2.46
CA PHE A 212 1.12 4.46 -2.13
C PHE A 212 2.11 5.42 -1.46
N SER A 213 1.67 6.57 -0.96
CA SER A 213 2.55 7.61 -0.44
C SER A 213 3.45 7.12 0.70
N THR A 214 2.93 6.29 1.61
CA THR A 214 3.73 5.73 2.71
C THR A 214 4.86 4.83 2.22
N ILE A 215 4.66 4.07 1.14
CA ILE A 215 5.71 3.26 0.51
C ILE A 215 6.80 4.18 -0.08
N LEU A 216 6.38 5.23 -0.79
CA LEU A 216 7.28 6.23 -1.36
C LEU A 216 8.07 6.99 -0.29
N PHE A 217 7.45 7.28 0.86
CA PHE A 217 8.14 7.85 2.02
C PHE A 217 9.33 7.00 2.46
N PHE A 218 9.14 5.69 2.65
CA PHE A 218 10.22 4.79 3.06
C PHE A 218 11.31 4.67 1.98
N ILE A 219 10.93 4.64 0.70
CA ILE A 219 11.88 4.61 -0.43
C ILE A 219 12.73 5.89 -0.48
N LEU A 220 12.11 7.06 -0.32
CA LEU A 220 12.79 8.35 -0.36
C LEU A 220 13.67 8.57 0.87
N LEU A 221 13.22 8.14 2.05
CA LEU A 221 14.01 8.21 3.26
C LEU A 221 15.24 7.28 3.19
N SER A 222 15.05 6.05 2.70
CA SER A 222 16.14 5.12 2.43
C SER A 222 17.15 5.69 1.42
N THR A 223 16.66 6.26 0.33
CA THR A 223 17.50 6.91 -0.70
C THR A 223 18.28 8.10 -0.15
N THR A 224 17.63 8.92 0.69
CA THR A 224 18.28 10.01 1.41
C THR A 224 19.45 9.47 2.23
N ILE A 225 19.22 8.43 3.03
CA ILE A 225 20.27 7.82 3.85
C ILE A 225 21.39 7.28 2.96
N ILE A 226 21.10 6.56 1.87
CA ILE A 226 22.12 6.08 0.92
C ILE A 226 23.05 7.21 0.48
N PHE A 227 22.49 8.36 0.08
CA PHE A 227 23.30 9.54 -0.28
C PHE A 227 24.14 10.04 0.87
N LEU A 228 23.57 10.16 2.07
CA LEU A 228 24.32 10.55 3.27
C LEU A 228 25.46 9.57 3.58
N LEU A 229 25.28 8.26 3.33
CA LEU A 229 26.33 7.27 3.52
C LEU A 229 27.44 7.37 2.46
N MET A 230 27.15 7.93 1.28
CA MET A 230 28.09 8.09 0.16
C MET A 230 28.92 9.37 0.24
N ILE A 231 28.41 10.39 0.94
CA ILE A 231 29.06 11.70 1.05
C ILE A 231 29.93 11.76 2.31
N ASP A 232 31.16 12.24 2.15
CA ASP A 232 32.02 12.58 3.28
C ASP A 232 31.57 13.92 3.86
N ARG A 233 30.95 13.88 5.05
CA ARG A 233 30.46 15.07 5.76
C ARG A 233 31.54 16.10 6.06
N HIS A 234 32.80 15.67 6.25
CA HIS A 234 33.90 16.57 6.60
C HIS A 234 34.44 17.30 5.36
N LYS A 235 34.49 16.61 4.21
CA LYS A 235 34.91 17.21 2.94
C LYS A 235 33.79 18.05 2.30
N ARG A 236 32.51 17.69 2.50
CA ARG A 236 31.36 18.27 1.76
C ARG A 236 30.16 18.55 2.67
N GLN A 237 30.38 19.29 3.76
CA GLN A 237 29.34 19.57 4.77
C GLN A 237 28.05 20.18 4.20
N TYR A 238 28.16 21.19 3.32
CA TYR A 238 26.98 21.87 2.77
C TYR A 238 26.11 20.95 1.93
N ILE A 239 26.72 20.08 1.12
CA ILE A 239 26.00 19.09 0.30
C ILE A 239 25.35 18.05 1.22
N PHE A 240 26.07 17.58 2.25
CA PHE A 240 25.54 16.63 3.23
C PHE A 240 24.29 17.17 3.94
N TYR A 241 24.36 18.38 4.49
CA TYR A 241 23.22 19.00 5.17
C TYR A 241 22.11 19.38 4.20
N GLY A 242 22.43 19.87 3.00
CA GLY A 242 21.45 20.15 1.96
C GLY A 242 20.63 18.92 1.59
N ILE A 243 21.28 17.78 1.34
CA ILE A 243 20.59 16.51 1.04
C ILE A 243 19.80 16.02 2.26
N THR A 244 20.32 16.19 3.48
CA THR A 244 19.59 15.79 4.69
C THR A 244 18.28 16.57 4.81
N VAL A 245 18.33 17.90 4.73
CA VAL A 245 17.15 18.77 4.86
C VAL A 245 16.18 18.51 3.71
N PHE A 246 16.68 18.51 2.47
CA PHE A 246 15.85 18.28 1.29
C PHE A 246 15.18 16.91 1.32
N GLY A 247 15.94 15.85 1.58
CA GLY A 247 15.43 14.48 1.62
C GLY A 247 14.43 14.25 2.74
N LEU A 248 14.62 14.88 3.91
CA LEU A 248 13.64 14.83 5.01
C LEU A 248 12.36 15.56 4.66
N ILE A 249 12.44 16.81 4.15
CA ILE A 249 11.25 17.56 3.70
C ILE A 249 10.50 16.75 2.65
N LEU A 250 11.22 16.28 1.64
CA LEU A 250 10.64 15.53 0.53
C LEU A 250 9.95 14.26 1.01
N SER A 251 10.60 13.47 1.87
CA SER A 251 10.01 12.27 2.44
C SER A 251 8.77 12.62 3.30
N SER A 252 8.86 13.63 4.16
CA SER A 252 7.74 14.04 5.02
C SER A 252 6.49 14.47 4.25
N ILE A 253 6.62 15.05 3.05
CA ILE A 253 5.48 15.35 2.18
C ILE A 253 4.67 14.08 1.86
N PHE A 254 5.34 12.94 1.64
CA PHE A 254 4.67 11.67 1.37
C PHE A 254 3.99 11.04 2.60
N LEU A 255 4.22 11.57 3.82
CA LEU A 255 3.46 11.20 5.01
C LEU A 255 2.14 11.98 5.15
N LEU A 256 1.93 13.06 4.39
CA LEU A 256 0.73 13.87 4.54
C LEU A 256 -0.57 13.07 4.37
N PRO A 257 -0.73 12.18 3.36
CA PRO A 257 -1.97 11.41 3.21
C PRO A 257 -2.29 10.56 4.44
N ILE A 258 -1.32 9.79 4.95
CA ILE A 258 -1.54 8.93 6.13
C ILE A 258 -1.77 9.73 7.41
N LEU A 259 -1.10 10.88 7.57
CA LEU A 259 -1.32 11.78 8.71
C LEU A 259 -2.69 12.47 8.65
N SER A 260 -3.25 12.64 7.44
CA SER A 260 -4.58 13.22 7.22
C SER A 260 -5.74 12.21 7.35
N THR A 261 -5.45 10.91 7.34
CA THR A 261 -6.47 9.84 7.41
C THR A 261 -7.39 9.97 8.63
N PRO A 262 -6.90 10.18 9.87
CA PRO A 262 -7.78 10.31 11.03
C PRO A 262 -8.75 11.48 10.92
N TYR A 263 -8.27 12.62 10.42
CA TYR A 263 -9.12 13.81 10.20
C TYR A 263 -10.18 13.53 9.13
N THR A 264 -9.79 12.95 8.01
CA THR A 264 -10.69 12.59 6.90
C THR A 264 -11.75 11.59 7.36
N SER A 265 -11.36 10.60 8.18
CA SER A 265 -12.30 9.62 8.74
C SER A 265 -13.30 10.25 9.69
N LEU A 266 -12.87 11.17 10.57
CA LEU A 266 -13.77 11.89 11.47
C LEU A 266 -14.73 12.80 10.70
N GLN A 267 -14.25 13.43 9.64
CA GLN A 267 -15.09 14.26 8.77
C GLN A 267 -16.13 13.42 8.04
N ALA A 268 -15.74 12.26 7.48
CA ALA A 268 -16.67 11.33 6.84
C ALA A 268 -17.76 10.84 7.81
N GLU A 269 -17.38 10.49 9.05
CA GLU A 269 -18.33 10.08 10.10
C GLU A 269 -19.31 11.20 10.47
N LYS A 270 -18.80 12.44 10.56
CA LYS A 270 -19.64 13.62 10.82
C LYS A 270 -20.63 13.87 9.68
N ASP A 271 -20.17 13.80 8.43
CA ASP A 271 -21.02 14.02 7.26
C ASP A 271 -22.08 12.93 7.12
N PHE A 272 -21.70 11.67 7.40
CA PHE A 272 -22.62 10.55 7.45
C PHE A 272 -23.67 10.72 8.56
N SER A 273 -23.25 11.10 9.76
CA SER A 273 -24.13 11.36 10.90
C SER A 273 -25.08 12.53 10.64
N GLN A 274 -24.61 13.57 9.94
CA GLN A 274 -25.47 14.69 9.53
C GLN A 274 -26.54 14.24 8.52
N ALA A 275 -26.21 13.34 7.60
CA ALA A 275 -27.14 12.87 6.57
C ALA A 275 -28.15 11.83 7.10
N PHE A 276 -27.73 10.91 7.98
CA PHE A 276 -28.53 9.76 8.43
C PHE A 276 -28.99 9.85 9.90
N GLY A 277 -28.62 10.94 10.58
CA GLY A 277 -28.90 11.23 11.98
C GLY A 277 -27.78 10.76 12.91
N GLU A 278 -27.49 11.55 13.95
CA GLU A 278 -26.44 11.28 14.95
C GLU A 278 -26.57 9.91 15.65
N ASN A 279 -27.77 9.33 15.65
CA ASN A 279 -28.05 8.02 16.22
C ASN A 279 -28.11 6.89 15.18
N TRP A 280 -27.55 7.07 13.98
CA TRP A 280 -27.57 6.06 12.92
C TRP A 280 -26.98 4.73 13.40
N ASN A 281 -25.87 4.77 14.14
CA ASN A 281 -25.17 3.58 14.59
C ASN A 281 -26.01 2.77 15.61
N SER A 282 -26.81 3.44 16.45
CA SER A 282 -27.70 2.74 17.39
C SER A 282 -28.90 2.06 16.72
N LYS A 283 -29.16 2.35 15.43
CA LYS A 283 -30.21 1.68 14.64
C LYS A 283 -29.70 0.37 14.01
N ILE A 284 -28.39 0.10 14.07
CA ILE A 284 -27.81 -1.13 13.57
C ILE A 284 -27.86 -2.19 14.67
N ASP A 285 -28.33 -3.39 14.32
CA ASP A 285 -28.34 -4.53 15.23
C ASP A 285 -26.90 -4.81 15.72
N PRO A 286 -26.63 -4.78 17.04
CA PRO A 286 -25.29 -5.00 17.59
C PRO A 286 -24.66 -6.33 17.17
N SER A 287 -25.45 -7.35 16.84
CA SER A 287 -24.96 -8.64 16.34
C SER A 287 -24.27 -8.53 14.97
N MET A 288 -24.52 -7.44 14.23
CA MET A 288 -23.94 -7.23 12.90
C MET A 288 -22.50 -6.72 12.95
N GLY A 289 -22.07 -6.13 14.07
CA GLY A 289 -20.74 -5.51 14.20
C GLY A 289 -19.57 -6.47 13.94
N GLY A 290 -19.74 -7.77 14.21
CA GLY A 290 -18.71 -8.79 13.99
C GLY A 290 -18.43 -9.12 12.51
N TYR A 291 -19.33 -8.74 11.60
CA TYR A 291 -19.17 -8.99 10.17
C TYR A 291 -18.40 -7.89 9.45
N PHE A 292 -18.50 -6.65 9.95
CA PHE A 292 -17.90 -5.49 9.31
C PHE A 292 -16.50 -5.16 9.86
N GLN A 293 -15.70 -4.43 9.07
CA GLN A 293 -14.43 -3.92 9.56
C GLN A 293 -14.69 -2.89 10.65
N THR A 294 -13.95 -2.99 11.75
CA THR A 294 -14.10 -2.08 12.90
C THR A 294 -13.38 -0.75 12.71
N LEU A 295 -12.47 -0.67 11.74
CA LEU A 295 -11.69 0.52 11.40
C LEU A 295 -11.66 0.66 9.87
N PRO A 296 -11.70 1.90 9.35
CA PRO A 296 -11.67 2.15 7.91
C PRO A 296 -10.28 1.93 7.28
N PHE A 297 -9.21 1.97 8.08
CA PHE A 297 -7.84 1.83 7.61
C PHE A 297 -6.91 1.33 8.72
N THR A 298 -5.97 0.44 8.38
CA THR A 298 -4.86 0.08 9.25
C THR A 298 -3.53 -0.01 8.48
N ILE A 299 -2.44 0.36 9.14
CA ILE A 299 -1.08 0.31 8.55
C ILE A 299 -0.61 -1.13 8.33
N SER A 300 -1.07 -2.07 9.15
CA SER A 300 -0.75 -3.50 8.97
C SER A 300 -1.34 -4.04 7.67
N GLU A 301 -2.63 -3.80 7.42
CA GLU A 301 -3.30 -4.16 6.16
C GLU A 301 -2.67 -3.45 4.95
N PHE A 302 -2.19 -2.22 5.13
CA PHE A 302 -1.51 -1.48 4.07
C PHE A 302 -0.23 -2.19 3.58
N PHE A 303 0.56 -2.80 4.48
CA PHE A 303 1.78 -3.51 4.12
C PHE A 303 1.56 -4.99 3.78
N LEU A 304 0.75 -5.68 4.58
CA LEU A 304 0.55 -7.13 4.51
C LEU A 304 -0.65 -7.54 3.64
N GLY A 305 -1.48 -6.58 3.25
CA GLY A 305 -2.71 -6.82 2.51
C GLY A 305 -3.85 -7.30 3.39
N ASN A 306 -5.06 -7.15 2.88
CA ASN A 306 -6.25 -7.80 3.43
C ASN A 306 -6.41 -9.18 2.81
N ARG A 307 -6.72 -10.19 3.63
CA ARG A 307 -7.05 -11.51 3.07
C ARG A 307 -8.38 -11.42 2.30
N PRO A 308 -8.41 -11.83 1.02
CA PRO A 308 -9.64 -11.89 0.25
C PRO A 308 -10.71 -12.73 0.95
N LYS A 309 -11.93 -12.22 1.01
CA LYS A 309 -13.08 -12.99 1.51
C LYS A 309 -13.54 -13.98 0.44
N GLU A 310 -14.07 -15.11 0.89
CA GLU A 310 -14.59 -16.13 -0.01
C GLU A 310 -16.06 -15.88 -0.33
N CYS A 311 -16.39 -15.98 -1.61
CA CYS A 311 -17.75 -15.94 -2.13
C CYS A 311 -17.82 -16.86 -3.36
N PHE A 312 -19.02 -17.06 -3.88
CA PHE A 312 -19.17 -17.56 -5.24
C PHE A 312 -19.06 -16.41 -6.24
N ILE A 313 -18.56 -16.71 -7.44
CA ILE A 313 -18.40 -15.75 -8.51
C ILE A 313 -18.77 -16.41 -9.84
N ASP A 314 -19.84 -15.92 -10.46
CA ASP A 314 -20.12 -16.22 -11.86
C ASP A 314 -19.59 -15.07 -12.71
N LYS A 315 -18.87 -15.39 -13.78
CA LYS A 315 -18.19 -14.39 -14.59
C LYS A 315 -18.73 -14.33 -16.00
N ASP A 316 -18.63 -13.13 -16.59
CA ASP A 316 -18.85 -12.90 -18.01
C ASP A 316 -20.24 -13.33 -18.51
N ILE A 317 -21.26 -13.24 -17.65
CA ILE A 317 -22.64 -13.57 -18.02
C ILE A 317 -23.19 -12.45 -18.90
N ILE A 318 -23.65 -12.79 -20.11
CA ILE A 318 -24.25 -11.83 -21.03
C ILE A 318 -25.64 -11.45 -20.52
N TYR A 319 -25.91 -10.15 -20.42
CA TYR A 319 -27.25 -9.65 -20.07
C TYR A 319 -27.87 -8.80 -21.17
N TYR A 320 -27.06 -8.21 -22.05
CA TYR A 320 -27.56 -7.38 -23.14
C TYR A 320 -26.73 -7.59 -24.40
N SER A 321 -27.39 -7.84 -25.52
CA SER A 321 -26.73 -7.91 -26.83
C SER A 321 -27.63 -7.26 -27.86
N ASN A 322 -27.08 -6.33 -28.63
CA ASN A 322 -27.78 -5.65 -29.71
C ASN A 322 -26.86 -5.55 -30.93
N ILE A 323 -27.18 -6.36 -31.95
CA ILE A 323 -26.41 -6.46 -33.19
C ILE A 323 -26.40 -5.12 -33.95
N SER A 324 -27.51 -4.38 -33.94
CA SER A 324 -27.62 -3.09 -34.63
C SER A 324 -26.75 -2.00 -33.98
N GLU A 325 -26.55 -2.08 -32.67
CA GLU A 325 -25.67 -1.20 -31.91
C GLU A 325 -24.22 -1.73 -31.82
N GLY A 326 -23.97 -2.96 -32.31
CA GLY A 326 -22.65 -3.60 -32.26
C GLY A 326 -22.17 -3.92 -30.84
N ILE A 327 -23.08 -4.06 -29.88
CA ILE A 327 -22.76 -4.11 -28.45
C ILE A 327 -23.13 -5.45 -27.82
N THR A 328 -22.28 -5.96 -26.93
CA THR A 328 -22.59 -7.07 -26.04
C THR A 328 -22.04 -6.77 -24.65
N LEU A 329 -22.93 -6.73 -23.67
CA LEU A 329 -22.62 -6.36 -22.29
C LEU A 329 -22.77 -7.56 -21.38
N LYS A 330 -21.81 -7.68 -20.47
CA LYS A 330 -21.70 -8.77 -19.51
C LYS A 330 -21.68 -8.24 -18.08
N PHE A 331 -21.93 -9.13 -17.13
CA PHE A 331 -21.74 -8.87 -15.71
C PHE A 331 -21.00 -10.02 -15.03
N ASP A 332 -20.47 -9.72 -13.86
CA ASP A 332 -20.01 -10.71 -12.89
C ASP A 332 -20.94 -10.66 -11.67
N ALA A 333 -21.40 -11.82 -11.21
CA ALA A 333 -22.19 -11.95 -10.00
C ALA A 333 -21.30 -12.44 -8.85
N TYR A 334 -21.30 -11.72 -7.74
CA TYR A 334 -20.65 -12.12 -6.49
C TYR A 334 -21.71 -12.36 -5.43
N TYR A 335 -21.74 -13.54 -4.83
CA TYR A 335 -22.82 -13.93 -3.92
C TYR A 335 -22.32 -14.84 -2.79
N PRO A 336 -22.99 -14.85 -1.63
CA PRO A 336 -22.50 -15.54 -0.43
C PRO A 336 -22.43 -17.06 -0.63
N LYS A 337 -21.45 -17.70 0.02
CA LYS A 337 -21.35 -19.18 0.08
C LYS A 337 -22.39 -19.81 1.01
N SER A 338 -22.79 -19.07 2.04
CA SER A 338 -23.83 -19.47 3.00
C SER A 338 -25.17 -18.82 2.62
N PRO A 339 -26.31 -19.35 3.08
CA PRO A 339 -27.60 -18.69 2.87
C PRO A 339 -27.55 -17.24 3.37
N GLY A 340 -27.73 -16.27 2.47
CA GLY A 340 -27.54 -14.86 2.85
C GLY A 340 -28.55 -14.35 3.88
N ILE A 341 -29.67 -15.05 4.10
CA ILE A 341 -30.69 -14.73 5.11
C ILE A 341 -30.11 -14.69 6.55
N SER A 342 -29.06 -15.46 6.83
CA SER A 342 -28.40 -15.46 8.13
C SER A 342 -27.25 -14.44 8.24
N LEU A 343 -27.00 -13.66 7.19
CA LEU A 343 -25.92 -12.69 7.09
C LEU A 343 -26.48 -11.26 7.00
N PRO A 344 -25.70 -10.23 7.38
CA PRO A 344 -26.18 -8.85 7.43
C PRO A 344 -26.84 -8.34 6.15
N GLY A 345 -26.33 -8.75 4.99
CA GLY A 345 -26.83 -8.33 3.69
C GLY A 345 -28.20 -8.89 3.35
N ASN A 346 -28.60 -10.04 3.89
CA ASN A 346 -29.91 -10.67 3.64
C ASN A 346 -30.31 -10.70 2.15
N ASN A 347 -29.35 -11.08 1.29
CA ASN A 347 -29.46 -11.07 -0.17
C ASN A 347 -29.88 -9.73 -0.78
N SER A 348 -29.66 -8.61 -0.08
CA SER A 348 -29.80 -7.27 -0.65
C SER A 348 -28.88 -7.15 -1.86
N VAL A 349 -29.37 -6.47 -2.88
CA VAL A 349 -28.70 -6.37 -4.18
C VAL A 349 -27.83 -5.12 -4.22
N ILE A 350 -26.61 -5.24 -4.75
CA ILE A 350 -25.76 -4.12 -5.10
C ILE A 350 -25.48 -4.19 -6.59
N ILE A 351 -25.88 -3.17 -7.35
CA ILE A 351 -25.46 -2.98 -8.74
C ILE A 351 -24.22 -2.08 -8.70
N ASN A 352 -23.06 -2.62 -9.06
CA ASN A 352 -21.81 -1.90 -9.07
C ASN A 352 -21.47 -1.44 -10.50
N ILE A 353 -21.29 -0.14 -10.66
CA ILE A 353 -20.99 0.54 -11.92
C ILE A 353 -19.54 1.00 -11.88
N HIS A 354 -18.73 0.49 -12.80
CA HIS A 354 -17.34 0.91 -12.89
C HIS A 354 -17.21 2.36 -13.40
N GLY A 355 -16.19 3.06 -12.92
CA GLY A 355 -15.83 4.39 -13.43
C GLY A 355 -15.07 4.33 -14.75
N GLY A 356 -14.62 5.50 -15.21
CA GLY A 356 -13.80 5.65 -16.41
C GLY A 356 -14.24 6.79 -17.34
N ALA A 357 -14.77 7.86 -16.74
CA ALA A 357 -15.35 9.02 -17.40
C ALA A 357 -16.31 8.64 -18.54
N TRP A 358 -17.08 7.56 -18.38
CA TRP A 358 -17.98 7.00 -19.40
C TRP A 358 -17.32 6.52 -20.71
N THR A 359 -15.99 6.41 -20.74
CA THR A 359 -15.21 6.14 -21.96
C THR A 359 -14.28 4.94 -21.86
N ILE A 360 -13.95 4.52 -20.64
CA ILE A 360 -13.06 3.38 -20.35
C ILE A 360 -13.60 2.62 -19.14
N GLY A 361 -13.00 1.47 -18.86
CA GLY A 361 -13.30 0.66 -17.68
C GLY A 361 -13.92 -0.69 -18.03
N ASP A 362 -14.00 -1.54 -17.01
CA ASP A 362 -14.61 -2.86 -17.09
C ASP A 362 -15.00 -3.32 -15.68
N LYS A 363 -15.80 -4.37 -15.60
CA LYS A 363 -16.11 -5.08 -14.35
C LYS A 363 -14.88 -5.83 -13.79
N GLY A 364 -14.99 -6.31 -12.56
CA GLY A 364 -14.00 -7.21 -11.98
C GLY A 364 -12.70 -6.52 -11.59
N PRO A 365 -11.51 -6.99 -12.04
CA PRO A 365 -10.21 -6.43 -11.65
C PRO A 365 -10.06 -4.94 -11.99
N SER A 366 -10.75 -4.47 -13.03
CA SER A 366 -10.74 -3.08 -13.47
C SER A 366 -11.69 -2.18 -12.66
N ASN A 367 -12.49 -2.75 -11.75
CA ASN A 367 -13.38 -2.02 -10.85
C ASN A 367 -13.02 -2.29 -9.38
N MET A 368 -13.93 -2.89 -8.59
CA MET A 368 -13.75 -3.11 -7.15
C MET A 368 -13.85 -4.58 -6.74
N LEU A 369 -13.14 -5.47 -7.44
CA LEU A 369 -13.22 -6.93 -7.23
C LEU A 369 -13.18 -7.36 -5.76
N GLN A 370 -12.23 -6.85 -4.97
CA GLN A 370 -12.11 -7.27 -3.56
C GLN A 370 -13.19 -6.68 -2.65
N VAL A 371 -13.71 -5.49 -2.97
CA VAL A 371 -14.85 -4.90 -2.25
C VAL A 371 -16.12 -5.67 -2.56
N ASN A 372 -16.32 -6.10 -3.82
CA ASN A 372 -17.43 -6.96 -4.22
C ASN A 372 -17.40 -8.29 -3.45
N LYS A 373 -16.22 -8.94 -3.39
CA LYS A 373 -16.02 -10.16 -2.57
C LYS A 373 -16.31 -9.94 -1.09
N TYR A 374 -15.86 -8.80 -0.56
CA TYR A 374 -16.08 -8.45 0.84
C TYR A 374 -17.58 -8.35 1.16
N PHE A 375 -18.34 -7.57 0.39
CA PHE A 375 -19.79 -7.46 0.60
C PHE A 375 -20.51 -8.78 0.33
N ALA A 376 -20.08 -9.56 -0.68
CA ALA A 376 -20.68 -10.86 -0.97
C ALA A 376 -20.57 -11.80 0.25
N ALA A 377 -19.40 -11.81 0.90
CA ALA A 377 -19.18 -12.59 2.12
C ALA A 377 -20.07 -12.14 3.30
N GLN A 378 -20.58 -10.91 3.29
CA GLN A 378 -21.54 -10.41 4.28
C GLN A 378 -23.01 -10.60 3.87
N GLY A 379 -23.28 -11.39 2.83
CA GLY A 379 -24.64 -11.76 2.45
C GLY A 379 -25.31 -10.84 1.43
N TYR A 380 -24.57 -9.94 0.80
CA TYR A 380 -25.06 -9.15 -0.33
C TYR A 380 -24.92 -9.95 -1.64
N VAL A 381 -25.78 -9.68 -2.62
CA VAL A 381 -25.57 -10.13 -4.00
C VAL A 381 -25.13 -8.94 -4.83
N ILE A 382 -23.90 -8.99 -5.36
CA ILE A 382 -23.30 -7.89 -6.10
C ILE A 382 -23.25 -8.26 -7.57
N PHE A 383 -23.74 -7.36 -8.41
CA PHE A 383 -23.59 -7.44 -9.86
C PHE A 383 -22.67 -6.32 -10.32
N ASP A 384 -21.47 -6.70 -10.77
CA ASP A 384 -20.49 -5.78 -11.37
C ASP A 384 -20.69 -5.80 -12.87
N ILE A 385 -21.25 -4.71 -13.42
CA ILE A 385 -21.82 -4.72 -14.77
C ILE A 385 -20.97 -3.90 -15.73
N GLN A 386 -20.88 -4.37 -16.97
CA GLN A 386 -20.48 -3.53 -18.10
C GLN A 386 -21.65 -2.67 -18.55
N TYR A 387 -21.36 -1.51 -19.12
CA TYR A 387 -22.30 -0.68 -19.86
C TYR A 387 -21.59 -0.14 -21.11
N GLY A 388 -22.35 0.25 -22.14
CA GLY A 388 -21.73 0.78 -23.37
C GLY A 388 -20.80 1.96 -23.08
N LEU A 389 -19.64 2.01 -23.71
CA LEU A 389 -18.66 3.08 -23.47
C LEU A 389 -18.52 3.95 -24.70
N LYS A 390 -18.52 5.26 -24.51
CA LYS A 390 -18.27 6.17 -25.62
C LYS A 390 -16.83 5.99 -26.09
N GLU A 391 -16.63 5.77 -27.39
CA GLU A 391 -15.30 5.68 -27.97
C GLU A 391 -14.48 6.94 -27.61
N GLY A 392 -13.50 6.73 -26.74
CA GLY A 392 -12.59 7.75 -26.27
C GLY A 392 -11.20 7.58 -26.87
N LYS A 393 -10.42 8.66 -26.88
CA LYS A 393 -8.99 8.62 -27.24
C LYS A 393 -8.09 8.06 -26.13
N PHE A 394 -8.67 7.66 -24.98
CA PHE A 394 -7.94 7.21 -23.82
C PHE A 394 -7.59 5.72 -23.92
N SER A 395 -6.43 5.42 -24.52
CA SER A 395 -5.98 4.05 -24.82
C SER A 395 -5.19 3.38 -23.69
N ILE A 396 -5.17 3.93 -22.47
CA ILE A 396 -4.27 3.48 -21.40
C ILE A 396 -4.89 2.32 -20.60
N ILE A 397 -6.22 2.30 -20.45
CA ILE A 397 -6.96 1.21 -19.83
C ILE A 397 -7.68 0.45 -20.95
N PRO A 398 -7.41 -0.86 -21.13
CA PRO A 398 -8.06 -1.64 -22.17
C PRO A 398 -9.56 -1.68 -21.92
N THR A 399 -10.34 -1.27 -22.91
CA THR A 399 -11.79 -1.47 -22.92
C THR A 399 -12.08 -2.82 -23.58
N PRO A 400 -12.96 -3.67 -23.02
CA PRO A 400 -13.29 -4.95 -23.63
C PRO A 400 -13.86 -4.78 -25.03
N GLU A 401 -13.57 -5.74 -25.89
CA GLU A 401 -14.12 -5.78 -27.24
C GLU A 401 -15.65 -5.87 -27.19
N GLY A 402 -16.33 -5.09 -28.05
CA GLY A 402 -17.80 -5.08 -28.14
C GLY A 402 -18.52 -4.27 -27.05
N VAL A 403 -17.79 -3.49 -26.23
CA VAL A 403 -18.39 -2.56 -25.24
C VAL A 403 -18.28 -1.10 -25.70
N GLY A 404 -17.25 -0.76 -26.48
CA GLY A 404 -17.04 0.57 -27.04
C GLY A 404 -17.90 0.87 -28.27
N GLY A 405 -18.40 2.10 -28.37
CA GLY A 405 -19.15 2.61 -29.52
C GLY A 405 -19.49 4.10 -29.39
N ASN A 406 -20.29 4.67 -30.28
CA ASN A 406 -20.72 6.07 -30.19
C ASN A 406 -21.93 6.26 -29.26
N PHE A 407 -21.83 5.75 -28.03
CA PHE A 407 -22.92 5.79 -27.06
C PHE A 407 -23.02 7.17 -26.40
N THR A 408 -24.24 7.67 -26.27
CA THR A 408 -24.57 8.86 -25.47
C THR A 408 -24.75 8.48 -24.00
N ILE A 409 -24.74 9.45 -23.08
CA ILE A 409 -25.05 9.18 -21.66
C ILE A 409 -26.42 8.50 -21.53
N ASP A 410 -27.41 8.88 -22.35
CA ASP A 410 -28.74 8.28 -22.34
C ASP A 410 -28.70 6.80 -22.74
N ASP A 411 -27.86 6.43 -23.71
CA ASP A 411 -27.62 5.02 -24.06
C ASP A 411 -27.00 4.26 -22.91
N GLN A 412 -26.02 4.86 -22.22
CA GLN A 412 -25.32 4.23 -21.10
C GLN A 412 -26.24 3.99 -19.92
N LEU A 413 -27.05 5.00 -19.56
CA LEU A 413 -28.09 4.87 -18.53
C LEU A 413 -29.17 3.87 -18.96
N ARG A 414 -29.53 3.82 -20.25
CA ARG A 414 -30.44 2.79 -20.79
C ARG A 414 -29.86 1.38 -20.63
N HIS A 415 -28.58 1.18 -20.90
CA HIS A 415 -27.91 -0.11 -20.70
C HIS A 415 -27.94 -0.56 -19.24
N ILE A 416 -27.58 0.34 -18.30
CA ILE A 416 -27.66 0.09 -16.86
C ILE A 416 -29.11 -0.21 -16.43
N GLY A 417 -30.06 0.56 -16.94
CA GLY A 417 -31.49 0.35 -16.68
C GLY A 417 -32.02 -0.98 -17.25
N ASN A 418 -31.48 -1.44 -18.38
CA ASN A 418 -31.83 -2.75 -18.94
C ASN A 418 -31.39 -3.88 -18.01
N PHE A 419 -30.20 -3.78 -17.41
CA PHE A 419 -29.76 -4.74 -16.40
C PHE A 419 -30.71 -4.75 -15.19
N ALA A 420 -31.01 -3.57 -14.62
CA ALA A 420 -31.87 -3.46 -13.45
C ALA A 420 -33.27 -4.09 -13.67
N LYS A 421 -33.84 -3.97 -14.87
CA LYS A 421 -35.12 -4.60 -15.24
C LYS A 421 -35.07 -6.12 -15.24
N GLN A 422 -33.90 -6.71 -15.48
CA GLN A 422 -33.76 -8.17 -15.55
C GLN A 422 -33.72 -8.84 -14.17
N LEU A 423 -33.45 -8.10 -13.09
CA LEU A 423 -33.34 -8.66 -11.73
C LEU A 423 -34.62 -9.39 -11.28
N ASN A 424 -35.79 -9.07 -11.82
CA ASN A 424 -37.06 -9.73 -11.52
C ASN A 424 -37.42 -10.88 -12.48
N THR A 425 -36.48 -11.32 -13.32
CA THR A 425 -36.70 -12.42 -14.27
C THR A 425 -36.27 -13.76 -13.68
N THR A 426 -36.74 -14.85 -14.27
CA THR A 426 -36.38 -16.22 -13.85
C THR A 426 -34.90 -16.53 -13.99
N GLU A 427 -34.16 -15.80 -14.83
CA GLU A 427 -32.71 -15.97 -15.00
C GLU A 427 -31.92 -15.65 -13.72
N PHE A 428 -32.45 -14.73 -12.91
CA PHE A 428 -31.81 -14.29 -11.66
C PHE A 428 -32.32 -15.04 -10.41
N SER A 429 -33.28 -15.97 -10.57
CA SER A 429 -33.89 -16.67 -9.43
C SER A 429 -32.87 -17.51 -8.65
N GLN A 430 -31.81 -17.96 -9.30
CA GLN A 430 -30.71 -18.72 -8.67
C GLN A 430 -29.98 -17.94 -7.56
N TYR A 431 -30.02 -16.60 -7.60
CA TYR A 431 -29.34 -15.75 -6.62
C TYR A 431 -30.19 -15.42 -5.39
N ASN A 432 -31.48 -15.79 -5.38
CA ASN A 432 -32.43 -15.54 -4.28
C ASN A 432 -32.45 -14.07 -3.81
N LEU A 433 -32.58 -13.15 -4.76
CA LEU A 433 -32.44 -11.71 -4.55
C LEU A 433 -33.52 -11.11 -3.63
N ASN A 434 -33.13 -10.20 -2.74
CA ASN A 434 -34.06 -9.35 -2.02
C ASN A 434 -34.34 -8.06 -2.81
N LEU A 435 -35.34 -8.11 -3.70
CA LEU A 435 -35.68 -6.98 -4.58
C LEU A 435 -36.31 -5.77 -3.85
N ASN A 436 -36.64 -5.91 -2.57
CA ASN A 436 -37.08 -4.78 -1.74
C ASN A 436 -35.89 -3.94 -1.21
N SER A 437 -34.65 -4.39 -1.43
CA SER A 437 -33.42 -3.78 -0.92
C SER A 437 -32.36 -3.81 -2.01
N ILE A 438 -32.32 -2.76 -2.83
CA ILE A 438 -31.40 -2.62 -3.96
C ILE A 438 -30.61 -1.32 -3.80
N PHE A 439 -29.30 -1.44 -3.88
CA PHE A 439 -28.36 -0.33 -3.85
C PHE A 439 -27.64 -0.23 -5.19
N ILE A 440 -27.32 1.00 -5.59
CA ILE A 440 -26.45 1.26 -6.74
C ILE A 440 -25.20 1.93 -6.20
N THR A 441 -24.04 1.43 -6.58
CA THR A 441 -22.74 1.99 -6.23
C THR A 441 -21.92 2.23 -7.49
N GLY A 442 -21.04 3.21 -7.44
CA GLY A 442 -20.10 3.47 -8.51
C GLY A 442 -18.98 4.40 -8.04
N ASN A 443 -17.83 4.31 -8.69
CA ASN A 443 -16.68 5.16 -8.40
C ASN A 443 -16.40 6.04 -9.60
N SER A 444 -16.53 7.36 -9.42
CA SER A 444 -16.39 8.32 -10.52
C SER A 444 -17.46 8.16 -11.60
N ALA A 445 -17.47 9.12 -12.54
CA ALA A 445 -17.91 8.90 -13.90
C ALA A 445 -16.97 7.93 -14.61
#